data_AF-A0A3D2IHG0-F1
#
_entry.id   AF-A0A3D2IHG0-F1
#
_cell.length_a   1.000
_cell.length_b   1.000
_cell.length_c   1.000
_cell.angle_alpha   90.00
_cell.angle_beta   90.00
_cell.angle_gamma   90.00
#
_symmetry.space_group_name_H-M   'P 1'
#
loop_
_entity.id
_entity.type
_entity.pdbx_description
1 polymer ?
#
loop_
_entity_poly.entity_id
_entity_poly.type
_entity_poly.pdbx_seq_one_letter_code
_entity_poly.pdbx_strand_id
1 'polypeptide(L)'
;DKSFYNVIKNRLLSLAMAVSVGFLLLVTLVVDTSINFFDERIIAIFSEEGFYIANAVSILISIVVTTGVFACLFKVIPDAEVKWKNVWMGAFVTTVFFGIGKLLIGFYLSKSSFGSVYGAAGSLVILLTWIFYSSMIVLFGAQFSAVYSDEIEGGISPTKNAKFLDKK
;
A
#
# COMPACT_ATOMS: atom_id res chain seq x y z
N ASP A 1 15.86 -18.07 27.25
CA ASP A 1 15.42 -16.68 26.97
C ASP A 1 14.50 -16.51 25.76
N LYS A 2 13.22 -16.90 25.89
CA LYS A 2 12.20 -16.62 24.85
C LYS A 2 11.83 -15.13 24.77
N SER A 3 12.17 -14.34 25.79
CA SER A 3 11.88 -12.89 25.88
C SER A 3 12.70 -12.06 24.88
N PHE A 4 14.02 -12.31 24.78
CA PHE A 4 14.90 -11.53 23.90
C PHE A 4 14.62 -11.76 22.40
N TYR A 5 14.32 -13.01 22.02
CA TYR A 5 13.92 -13.37 20.66
C TYR A 5 12.61 -12.67 20.25
N ASN A 6 11.61 -12.64 21.14
CA ASN A 6 10.34 -11.96 20.88
C ASN A 6 10.50 -10.43 20.76
N VAL A 7 11.39 -9.81 21.55
CA VAL A 7 11.68 -8.37 21.45
C VAL A 7 12.36 -8.03 20.12
N ILE A 8 13.33 -8.83 19.68
CA ILE A 8 13.96 -8.66 18.37
C ILE A 8 12.93 -8.84 17.25
N LYS A 9 12.12 -9.91 17.30
CA LYS A 9 11.08 -10.20 16.30
C LYS A 9 10.05 -9.06 16.19
N ASN A 10 9.57 -8.52 17.31
CA ASN A 10 8.60 -7.42 17.31
C ASN A 10 9.20 -6.10 16.78
N ARG A 11 10.47 -5.83 17.05
CA ARG A 11 11.17 -4.67 16.46
C ARG A 11 11.42 -4.84 14.97
N LEU A 12 11.74 -6.05 14.53
CA LEU A 12 11.93 -6.38 13.12
C LEU A 12 10.63 -6.26 12.33
N LEU A 13 9.49 -6.64 12.92
CA LEU A 13 8.16 -6.40 12.36
C LEU A 13 7.85 -4.90 12.23
N SER A 14 8.20 -4.11 13.25
CA SER A 14 8.02 -2.65 13.20
C SER A 14 8.89 -2.00 12.11
N LEU A 15 10.13 -2.47 11.95
CA LEU A 15 11.02 -2.06 10.86
C LEU A 15 10.52 -2.51 9.49
N ALA A 16 10.00 -3.74 9.38
CA ALA A 16 9.46 -4.26 8.14
C ALA A 16 8.29 -3.40 7.65
N MET A 17 7.38 -2.97 8.54
CA MET A 17 6.31 -2.05 8.19
C MET A 17 6.84 -0.72 7.64
N ALA A 18 7.83 -0.11 8.30
CA ALA A 18 8.43 1.15 7.84
C ALA A 18 9.14 0.99 6.48
N VAL A 19 9.88 -0.11 6.29
CA VAL A 19 10.56 -0.43 5.02
C VAL A 19 9.56 -0.68 3.91
N SER A 20 8.47 -1.40 4.17
CA SER A 20 7.40 -1.63 3.19
C SER A 20 6.75 -0.32 2.74
N VAL A 21 6.54 0.64 3.65
CA VAL A 21 6.01 1.97 3.30
C VAL A 21 7.00 2.77 2.48
N GLY A 22 8.29 2.77 2.85
CA GLY A 22 9.34 3.43 2.06
C GLY A 22 9.48 2.83 0.66
N PHE A 23 9.40 1.51 0.55
CA PHE A 23 9.39 0.81 -0.72
C PHE A 23 8.15 1.16 -1.56
N LEU A 24 6.96 1.16 -0.96
CA LEU A 24 5.71 1.58 -1.62
C LEU A 24 5.79 3.00 -2.18
N LEU A 25 6.36 3.92 -1.39
CA LEU A 25 6.59 5.30 -1.79
C LEU A 25 7.49 5.40 -3.03
N LEU A 26 8.62 4.69 -3.01
CA LEU A 26 9.56 4.68 -4.13
C LEU A 26 8.93 4.10 -5.39
N VAL A 27 8.24 2.96 -5.28
CA VAL A 27 7.60 2.31 -6.43
C VAL A 27 6.51 3.20 -7.01
N THR A 28 5.66 3.79 -6.17
CA THR A 28 4.62 4.73 -6.60
C THR A 28 5.23 5.91 -7.36
N LEU A 29 6.28 6.52 -6.80
CA LEU A 29 6.97 7.65 -7.42
C LEU A 29 7.54 7.28 -8.79
N VAL A 30 8.20 6.13 -8.91
CA VAL A 30 8.78 5.65 -10.17
C VAL A 30 7.68 5.42 -11.20
N VAL A 31 6.58 4.79 -10.81
CA VAL A 31 5.44 4.53 -11.70
C VAL A 31 4.81 5.83 -12.17
N ASP A 32 4.47 6.75 -11.26
CA ASP A 32 3.88 8.05 -11.61
C ASP A 32 4.80 8.87 -12.51
N THR A 33 6.09 8.93 -12.19
CA THR A 33 7.07 9.69 -12.98
C THR A 33 7.23 9.11 -14.37
N SER A 34 7.27 7.78 -14.48
CA SER A 34 7.35 7.11 -15.77
C SER A 34 6.12 7.43 -16.61
N ILE A 35 4.92 7.30 -16.04
CA ILE A 35 3.65 7.58 -16.71
C ILE A 35 3.62 9.04 -17.19
N ASN A 36 3.91 10.00 -16.32
CA ASN A 36 3.90 11.43 -16.67
C ASN A 36 4.90 11.75 -17.80
N PHE A 37 6.08 11.12 -17.78
CA PHE A 37 7.09 11.29 -18.83
C PHE A 37 6.58 10.82 -20.21
N PHE A 38 5.82 9.72 -20.25
CA PHE A 38 5.20 9.25 -21.49
C PHE A 38 4.01 10.11 -21.91
N ASP A 39 3.19 10.58 -20.96
CA ASP A 39 2.04 11.46 -21.23
C ASP A 39 2.46 12.77 -21.91
N GLU A 40 3.51 13.43 -21.42
CA GLU A 40 4.03 14.66 -22.04
C GLU A 40 4.47 14.45 -23.51
N ARG A 41 5.02 13.27 -23.84
CA ARG A 41 5.43 12.94 -25.20
C ARG A 41 4.25 12.58 -26.11
N ILE A 42 3.20 11.97 -25.56
CA ILE A 42 1.99 11.59 -26.30
C ILE A 42 1.16 12.83 -26.63
N ILE A 43 0.98 13.75 -25.67
CA ILE A 43 0.26 15.03 -25.86
C ILE A 43 0.97 15.93 -26.88
N ALA A 44 2.30 15.85 -26.98
CA ALA A 44 3.05 16.57 -28.00
C ALA A 44 2.77 16.08 -29.45
N ILE A 45 2.24 14.86 -29.60
CA ILE A 45 1.98 14.22 -30.90
C ILE A 45 0.49 14.20 -31.24
N PHE A 46 -0.37 14.00 -30.25
CA PHE A 46 -1.83 13.99 -30.39
C PHE A 46 -2.42 15.26 -29.75
N SER A 47 -3.17 16.03 -30.53
CA SER A 47 -3.90 17.25 -30.15
C SER A 47 -4.78 17.10 -28.88
N GLU A 48 -5.27 18.22 -28.35
CA GLU A 48 -5.94 18.32 -27.02
C GLU A 48 -7.12 17.34 -26.77
N GLU A 49 -7.77 16.83 -27.82
CA GLU A 49 -8.86 15.84 -27.72
C GLU A 49 -8.35 14.47 -27.18
N GLY A 50 -7.08 14.13 -27.44
CA GLY A 50 -6.44 12.90 -26.95
C GLY A 50 -6.05 12.95 -25.47
N PHE A 51 -6.04 14.13 -24.87
CA PHE A 51 -5.59 14.35 -23.49
C PHE A 51 -6.45 13.59 -22.47
N TYR A 52 -7.78 13.61 -22.62
CA TYR A 52 -8.69 12.93 -21.68
C TYR A 52 -8.54 11.41 -21.72
N ILE A 53 -8.35 10.85 -22.92
CA ILE A 53 -8.18 9.41 -23.10
C ILE A 53 -6.82 8.98 -22.53
N ALA A 54 -5.76 9.72 -22.83
CA ALA A 54 -4.43 9.45 -22.28
C ALA A 54 -4.43 9.48 -20.75
N ASN A 55 -5.04 10.51 -20.15
CA ASN A 55 -5.14 10.63 -18.69
C ASN A 55 -5.91 9.46 -18.06
N ALA A 56 -7.04 9.05 -18.65
CA ALA A 56 -7.82 7.90 -18.17
C ALA A 56 -7.02 6.60 -18.24
N VAL A 57 -6.26 6.39 -19.33
CA VAL A 57 -5.38 5.22 -19.49
C VAL A 57 -4.25 5.25 -18.47
N SER A 58 -3.63 6.40 -18.24
CA SER A 58 -2.57 6.59 -17.25
C SER A 58 -3.04 6.28 -15.82
N ILE A 59 -4.24 6.73 -15.45
CA ILE A 59 -4.86 6.39 -14.16
C ILE A 59 -5.08 4.88 -14.06
N LEU A 60 -5.62 4.23 -15.11
CA LEU A 60 -5.85 2.79 -15.13
C LEU A 60 -4.54 2.01 -14.98
N ILE A 61 -3.49 2.39 -15.71
CA ILE A 61 -2.17 1.76 -15.62
C ILE A 61 -1.61 1.90 -14.21
N SER A 62 -1.67 3.11 -13.63
CA SER A 62 -1.22 3.36 -12.25
C SER A 62 -1.95 2.46 -11.25
N ILE A 63 -3.28 2.37 -11.35
CA ILE A 63 -4.08 1.47 -10.48
C ILE A 63 -3.67 0.01 -10.65
N VAL A 64 -3.49 -0.48 -11.87
CA VAL A 64 -3.11 -1.87 -12.13
C VAL A 64 -1.73 -2.17 -11.56
N VAL A 65 -0.75 -1.30 -11.80
CA VAL A 65 0.62 -1.49 -11.32
C VAL A 65 0.68 -1.42 -9.80
N THR A 66 0.08 -0.40 -9.19
CA THR A 66 0.05 -0.25 -7.73
C THR A 66 -0.69 -1.41 -7.06
N THR A 67 -1.78 -1.90 -7.67
CA THR A 67 -2.47 -3.12 -7.20
C THR A 67 -1.57 -4.34 -7.29
N GLY A 68 -0.83 -4.51 -8.38
CA GLY A 68 0.15 -5.59 -8.53
C GLY A 68 1.25 -5.54 -7.45
N VAL A 69 1.71 -4.33 -7.10
CA VAL A 69 2.70 -4.11 -6.04
C VAL A 69 2.14 -4.48 -4.67
N PHE A 70 0.93 -4.00 -4.32
CA PHE A 70 0.27 -4.38 -3.07
C PHE A 70 -0.03 -5.88 -3.00
N ALA A 71 -0.46 -6.48 -4.12
CA ALA A 71 -0.69 -7.92 -4.20
C ALA A 71 0.61 -8.70 -3.96
N CYS A 72 1.72 -8.24 -4.54
CA CYS A 72 3.04 -8.83 -4.29
C CYS A 72 3.44 -8.67 -2.83
N LEU A 73 3.28 -7.48 -2.23
CA LEU A 73 3.56 -7.22 -0.83
C LEU A 73 2.75 -8.12 0.10
N PHE A 74 1.44 -8.25 -0.13
CA PHE A 74 0.55 -9.11 0.65
C PHE A 74 0.75 -10.60 0.39
N LYS A 75 1.46 -10.98 -0.66
CA LYS A 75 1.84 -12.38 -0.93
C LYS A 75 3.19 -12.72 -0.31
N VAL A 76 4.16 -11.81 -0.40
CA VAL A 76 5.56 -12.04 -0.01
C VAL A 76 5.79 -11.83 1.49
N ILE A 77 5.02 -10.94 2.13
CA ILE A 77 5.23 -10.56 3.54
C ILE A 77 4.59 -11.52 4.55
N PRO A 78 3.33 -11.98 4.40
CA PRO A 78 2.72 -12.82 5.43
C PRO A 78 3.20 -14.28 5.36
N ASP A 79 3.48 -14.83 6.53
CA ASP A 79 3.85 -16.23 6.80
C ASP A 79 2.63 -17.19 6.68
N ALA A 80 1.60 -16.80 5.93
CA ALA A 80 0.32 -17.48 5.79
C ALA A 80 -0.01 -17.72 4.31
N GLU A 81 -0.45 -18.93 3.97
CA GLU A 81 -0.75 -19.33 2.60
C GLU A 81 -2.06 -18.68 2.10
N VAL A 82 -1.96 -17.47 1.53
CA VAL A 82 -3.11 -16.80 0.93
C VAL A 82 -3.18 -17.10 -0.58
N LYS A 83 -4.33 -17.62 -1.06
CA LYS A 83 -4.58 -17.83 -2.50
C LYS A 83 -4.49 -16.52 -3.26
N TRP A 84 -3.88 -16.54 -4.44
CA TRP A 84 -3.70 -15.35 -5.30
C TRP A 84 -5.02 -14.61 -5.54
N LYS A 85 -6.14 -15.32 -5.76
CA LYS A 85 -7.46 -14.71 -6.00
C LYS A 85 -7.93 -13.79 -4.86
N ASN A 86 -7.65 -14.16 -3.61
CA ASN A 86 -8.09 -13.41 -2.43
C ASN A 86 -7.19 -12.18 -2.21
N VAL A 87 -5.89 -12.33 -2.50
CA VAL A 87 -4.90 -11.24 -2.43
C VAL A 87 -5.23 -10.11 -3.40
N TRP A 88 -5.70 -10.41 -4.62
CA TRP A 88 -6.07 -9.38 -5.60
C TRP A 88 -7.19 -8.47 -5.10
N MET A 89 -8.18 -9.00 -4.38
CA MET A 89 -9.29 -8.21 -3.85
C MET A 89 -8.80 -7.24 -2.75
N GLY A 90 -7.99 -7.73 -1.81
CA GLY A 90 -7.39 -6.90 -0.77
C GLY A 90 -6.43 -5.84 -1.33
N ALA A 91 -5.60 -6.21 -2.30
CA ALA A 91 -4.70 -5.29 -2.98
C ALA A 91 -5.45 -4.19 -3.74
N PHE A 92 -6.54 -4.52 -4.43
CA PHE A 92 -7.33 -3.53 -5.16
C PHE A 92 -7.96 -2.50 -4.22
N VAL A 93 -8.58 -2.95 -3.13
CA VAL A 93 -9.14 -2.06 -2.10
C VAL A 93 -8.04 -1.14 -1.54
N THR A 94 -6.87 -1.71 -1.25
CA THR A 94 -5.71 -0.98 -0.74
C THR A 94 -5.24 0.11 -1.71
N THR A 95 -5.16 -0.20 -3.01
CA THR A 95 -4.82 0.79 -4.05
C THR A 95 -5.81 1.95 -4.09
N VAL A 96 -7.11 1.67 -3.98
CA VAL A 96 -8.14 2.72 -3.96
C VAL A 96 -7.94 3.66 -2.77
N PHE A 97 -7.76 3.11 -1.56
CA PHE A 97 -7.48 3.92 -0.37
C PHE A 97 -6.17 4.70 -0.48
N PHE A 98 -5.15 4.08 -1.06
CA PHE A 98 -3.85 4.72 -1.29
C PHE A 98 -3.97 5.91 -2.25
N GLY A 99 -4.71 5.75 -3.35
CA GLY A 99 -5.04 6.83 -4.28
C GLY A 99 -5.81 7.97 -3.62
N ILE A 100 -6.83 7.65 -2.81
CA ILE A 100 -7.59 8.65 -2.04
C ILE A 100 -6.68 9.43 -1.09
N GLY A 101 -5.75 8.76 -0.41
CA GLY A 101 -4.78 9.42 0.46
C GLY A 101 -3.88 10.39 -0.27
N LYS A 102 -3.40 9.98 -1.46
CA LYS A 102 -2.59 10.83 -2.34
C LYS A 102 -3.32 12.10 -2.71
N LEU A 103 -4.59 11.98 -3.08
CA LEU A 103 -5.44 13.12 -3.39
C LEU A 103 -5.71 13.99 -2.17
N LEU A 104 -6.03 13.40 -1.02
CA LEU A 104 -6.31 14.14 0.22
C LEU A 104 -5.10 14.95 0.69
N ILE A 105 -3.92 14.34 0.72
CA ILE A 105 -2.70 15.03 1.16
C ILE A 105 -2.26 16.05 0.11
N GLY A 106 -2.39 15.75 -1.18
CA GLY A 106 -2.16 16.74 -2.25
C GLY A 106 -3.09 17.95 -2.15
N PHE A 107 -4.38 17.72 -1.94
CA PHE A 107 -5.38 18.78 -1.75
C PHE A 107 -5.11 19.59 -0.48
N TYR A 108 -4.75 18.92 0.62
CA TYR A 108 -4.43 19.55 1.88
C TYR A 108 -3.22 20.48 1.76
N LEU A 109 -2.17 20.05 1.04
CA LEU A 109 -1.00 20.87 0.74
C LEU A 109 -1.30 22.02 -0.20
N SER A 110 -2.21 21.83 -1.17
CA SER A 110 -2.60 22.87 -2.12
C SER A 110 -3.42 23.98 -1.47
N LYS A 111 -4.32 23.65 -0.53
CA LYS A 111 -5.20 24.63 0.13
C LYS A 111 -4.61 25.30 1.36
N SER A 112 -3.64 24.68 2.02
CA SER A 112 -3.16 25.13 3.31
C SER A 112 -1.77 25.73 3.22
N SER A 113 -1.56 26.87 3.87
CA SER A 113 -0.27 27.55 3.99
C SER A 113 0.66 26.82 4.98
N PHE A 114 0.89 25.53 4.76
CA PHE A 114 1.76 24.70 5.60
C PHE A 114 3.17 25.26 5.70
N GLY A 115 3.66 25.85 4.60
CA GLY A 115 4.94 26.51 4.54
C GLY A 115 5.04 27.73 5.47
N SER A 116 3.94 28.46 5.75
CA SER A 116 3.98 29.66 6.59
C SER A 116 3.79 29.37 8.08
N VAL A 117 3.00 28.35 8.44
CA VAL A 117 2.68 28.04 9.85
C VAL A 117 3.74 27.14 10.48
N TYR A 118 4.26 26.17 9.73
CA TYR A 118 5.21 25.17 10.24
C TYR A 118 6.63 25.31 9.67
N GLY A 119 6.85 26.19 8.68
CA GLY A 119 8.17 26.43 8.10
C GLY A 119 8.85 25.14 7.65
N ALA A 120 10.15 25.00 7.93
CA ALA A 120 10.93 23.81 7.61
C ALA A 120 10.45 22.53 8.33
N ALA A 121 9.74 22.64 9.46
CA ALA A 121 9.20 21.48 10.18
C ALA A 121 7.94 20.89 9.53
N GLY A 122 7.27 21.63 8.63
CA GLY A 122 6.07 21.16 7.94
C GLY A 122 6.32 19.91 7.10
N SER A 123 7.47 19.81 6.43
CA SER A 123 7.84 18.66 5.59
C SER A 123 7.92 17.36 6.39
N LEU A 124 8.45 17.41 7.61
CA LEU A 124 8.53 16.25 8.51
C LEU A 124 7.14 15.79 8.94
N VAL A 125 6.26 16.72 9.31
CA VAL A 125 4.88 16.40 9.72
C VAL A 125 4.11 15.75 8.57
N ILE A 126 4.27 16.27 7.35
CA ILE A 126 3.64 15.71 6.14
C ILE A 126 4.14 14.30 5.87
N LEU A 127 5.47 14.09 5.93
CA LEU A 127 6.09 12.78 5.74
C LEU A 127 5.62 11.78 6.80
N LEU A 128 5.59 12.18 8.07
CA LEU A 128 5.10 11.32 9.16
C LEU A 128 3.62 10.97 8.99
N THR A 129 2.78 11.95 8.63
CA THR A 129 1.35 11.73 8.37
C THR A 129 1.16 10.77 7.21
N TRP A 130 1.93 10.96 6.13
CA TRP A 130 1.90 10.10 4.96
C TRP A 130 2.31 8.66 5.28
N ILE A 131 3.39 8.48 6.05
CA ILE A 131 3.87 7.16 6.48
C ILE A 131 2.83 6.48 7.38
N PHE A 132 2.25 7.22 8.33
CA PHE A 132 1.23 6.70 9.23
C PHE A 132 -0.01 6.24 8.47
N TYR A 133 -0.51 7.07 7.55
CA TYR A 133 -1.64 6.76 6.69
C TYR A 133 -1.38 5.53 5.81
N SER A 134 -0.22 5.48 5.15
CA SER A 134 0.18 4.34 4.31
C SER A 134 0.28 3.04 5.12
N SER A 135 0.84 3.10 6.33
CA SER A 135 0.94 1.94 7.22
C SER A 135 -0.45 1.41 7.60
N MET A 136 -1.38 2.31 7.94
CA MET A 136 -2.76 1.93 8.27
C MET A 136 -3.45 1.22 7.11
N ILE A 137 -3.29 1.71 5.88
CA ILE A 137 -3.90 1.08 4.71
C ILE A 137 -3.27 -0.28 4.40
N VAL A 138 -1.94 -0.39 4.46
CA VAL A 138 -1.24 -1.68 4.26
C VAL A 138 -1.72 -2.71 5.27
N LEU A 139 -1.80 -2.34 6.55
CA LEU A 139 -2.29 -3.22 7.61
C LEU A 139 -3.77 -3.59 7.40
N PHE A 140 -4.60 -2.62 7.05
CA PHE A 140 -6.01 -2.85 6.76
C PHE A 140 -6.20 -3.79 5.57
N GLY A 141 -5.46 -3.58 4.48
CA GLY A 141 -5.49 -4.44 3.29
C GLY A 141 -5.01 -5.86 3.56
N ALA A 142 -3.94 -6.01 4.37
CA ALA A 142 -3.44 -7.31 4.79
C ALA A 142 -4.46 -8.05 5.68
N GLN A 143 -5.07 -7.36 6.65
CA GLN A 143 -6.11 -7.94 7.50
C GLN A 143 -7.36 -8.31 6.69
N PHE A 144 -7.77 -7.45 5.76
CA PHE A 144 -8.87 -7.74 4.84
C PHE A 144 -8.58 -8.98 4.00
N SER A 145 -7.38 -9.08 3.42
CA SER A 145 -6.98 -10.26 2.64
C SER A 145 -6.94 -11.53 3.49
N ALA A 146 -6.56 -11.44 4.77
CA ALA A 146 -6.52 -12.57 5.68
C ALA A 146 -7.93 -13.04 6.09
N VAL A 147 -8.79 -12.12 6.53
CA VAL A 147 -10.19 -12.42 6.90
C VAL A 147 -10.95 -12.95 5.70
N TYR A 148 -10.82 -12.32 4.53
CA TYR A 148 -11.48 -12.76 3.31
C TYR A 148 -11.03 -14.16 2.88
N SER A 149 -9.78 -14.55 3.16
CA SER A 149 -9.31 -15.92 2.93
C SER A 149 -9.88 -16.91 3.96
N ASP A 150 -9.95 -16.52 5.23
CA ASP A 150 -10.48 -17.36 6.32
C ASP A 150 -11.99 -17.64 6.14
N GLU A 151 -12.75 -16.63 5.71
CA GLU A 151 -14.20 -16.72 5.46
C GLU A 151 -14.54 -17.56 4.22
N ILE A 152 -13.73 -17.49 3.16
CA ILE A 152 -13.94 -18.24 1.92
C ILE A 152 -13.39 -19.67 1.98
N GLU A 153 -12.33 -19.91 2.76
CA GLU A 153 -11.70 -21.23 2.88
C GLU A 153 -12.19 -22.04 4.08
N GLY A 154 -13.05 -21.48 4.93
CA GLY A 154 -13.71 -22.21 6.01
C GLY A 154 -12.82 -22.42 7.24
N GLY A 155 -12.06 -21.40 7.62
CA GLY A 155 -11.23 -21.41 8.82
C GLY A 155 -9.83 -21.99 8.59
N ILE A 156 -8.85 -21.39 9.28
CA ILE A 156 -7.46 -21.82 9.42
C ILE A 156 -7.35 -23.36 9.48
N SER A 157 -7.00 -23.99 8.35
CA SER A 157 -6.73 -25.43 8.34
C SER A 157 -5.49 -25.68 9.21
N PRO A 158 -5.61 -26.50 10.28
CA PRO A 158 -4.49 -26.73 11.19
C PRO A 158 -3.31 -27.33 10.43
N THR A 159 -2.13 -26.75 10.63
CA THR A 159 -0.87 -27.30 10.11
C THR A 159 -0.72 -28.74 10.60
N LYS A 160 -0.07 -29.62 9.82
CA LYS A 160 0.09 -31.06 10.07
C LYS A 160 0.61 -31.46 11.48
N ASN A 161 1.14 -30.49 12.24
CA ASN A 161 1.67 -30.64 13.61
C ASN A 161 0.80 -30.02 14.71
N ALA A 162 -0.41 -29.54 14.43
CA ALA A 162 -1.28 -28.95 15.44
C ALA A 162 -1.85 -30.03 16.38
N LYS A 163 -1.44 -29.99 17.66
CA LYS A 163 -2.09 -30.76 18.73
C LYS A 163 -3.15 -29.88 19.38
N PHE A 164 -4.38 -30.38 19.49
CA PHE A 164 -5.42 -29.74 20.28
C PHE A 164 -4.96 -29.62 21.73
N LEU A 165 -4.96 -28.40 22.26
CA LEU A 165 -4.79 -28.15 23.68
C LEU A 165 -6.11 -28.49 24.36
N ASP A 166 -6.16 -29.65 25.03
CA ASP A 166 -7.25 -30.01 25.91
C ASP A 166 -7.41 -28.91 26.97
N LYS A 167 -8.57 -28.25 26.97
CA LYS A 167 -8.97 -27.36 28.05
C LYS A 167 -9.27 -28.21 29.27
N LYS A 168 -8.45 -28.06 30.32
CA LYS A 168 -8.86 -28.42 31.69
C LYS A 168 -9.91 -27.46 32.21
#